data_AF-A0A2E2W547-F1
#
_entry.id   AF-A0A2E2W547-F1
#
_cell.length_a   1.000
_cell.length_b   1.000
_cell.length_c   1.000
_cell.angle_alpha   90.00
_cell.angle_beta   90.00
_cell.angle_gamma   90.00
#
_symmetry.space_group_name_H-M   'P 1'
#
loop_
_entity.id
_entity.type
_entity.pdbx_description
1 polymer ?
#
loop_
_entity_poly.entity_id
_entity_poly.type
_entity_poly.pdbx_seq_one_letter_code
_entity_poly.pdbx_strand_id
1 'polypeptide(L)'
;MQVATLANNLFCPHSDIEAEFFKSLVSCPKEQLRKRRTSISPIALNLYIPSNANSAYPELVSREIELIQPVFRYQPLVKFWLRNRPLQGMNRGELTELVFLSNSYFNPRNKKACEYGFECTLTDITAEKLALMKGLHFDCFRLTINAAIPPHKQQFTSILTTASDFHFGEWHCCLQVNQADPDTLDHWLTELIRYQPAIIELQGLQTMEGAATLSQLSQRMSSQHYQLLADRFFIIQGHKLLQLRQIKALQYTPWGMARDSLIDWVGIGLGALGKFGDGFYQNTDSIHDYRQALDEKHLPVHCTGLFPDHQPQNLPPWQLVNQLLCFHRVRLTSCDLTIKLCPELAKLFQNALSMGWLTRESDYLVLSTQGLDHLRYFCDSLQACRCNGH
;
A
#
# COMPACT_ATOMS: atom_id res chain seq x y z
N MET A 1 27.88 -9.62 17.97
CA MET A 1 26.92 -9.01 18.91
C MET A 1 25.53 -9.47 18.47
N GLN A 2 24.99 -10.50 19.13
CA GLN A 2 23.70 -11.10 18.78
C GLN A 2 22.59 -10.11 19.13
N VAL A 3 21.95 -9.52 18.11
CA VAL A 3 20.73 -8.74 18.29
C VAL A 3 19.60 -9.74 18.50
N ALA A 4 19.23 -9.97 19.76
CA ALA A 4 18.04 -10.73 20.10
C ALA A 4 16.83 -9.99 19.54
N THR A 5 16.22 -10.52 18.49
CA THR A 5 15.06 -9.95 17.81
C THR A 5 13.82 -10.72 18.25
N LEU A 6 13.13 -10.18 19.27
CA LEU A 6 11.72 -10.45 19.53
C LEU A 6 10.91 -10.05 18.29
N ALA A 7 9.79 -10.72 18.05
CA ALA A 7 8.84 -10.33 17.00
C ALA A 7 8.51 -8.82 17.15
N ASN A 8 8.74 -8.06 16.09
CA ASN A 8 8.74 -6.60 16.15
C ASN A 8 7.31 -6.05 16.23
N ASN A 9 6.87 -5.72 17.45
CA ASN A 9 5.75 -4.78 17.69
C ASN A 9 6.22 -3.31 17.58
N LEU A 10 7.18 -3.01 16.68
CA LEU A 10 7.77 -1.66 16.55
C LEU A 10 6.83 -0.69 15.85
N PHE A 11 6.16 -1.16 14.79
CA PHE A 11 5.18 -0.40 14.04
C PHE A 11 3.79 -0.70 14.59
N CYS A 12 2.93 0.31 14.57
CA CYS A 12 1.52 0.24 14.93
C CYS A 12 0.69 0.29 13.63
N PRO A 13 0.59 -0.82 12.89
CA PRO A 13 -0.10 -0.85 11.60
C PRO A 13 -1.58 -0.50 11.72
N HIS A 14 -2.12 0.21 10.73
CA HIS A 14 -3.52 0.61 10.64
C HIS A 14 -4.40 -0.44 9.94
N SER A 15 -3.80 -1.47 9.37
CA SER A 15 -4.49 -2.58 8.70
C SER A 15 -3.69 -3.87 8.78
N ASP A 16 -4.36 -5.01 8.58
CA ASP A 16 -3.72 -6.32 8.51
C ASP A 16 -2.65 -6.39 7.41
N ILE A 17 -2.85 -5.65 6.32
CA ILE A 17 -1.90 -5.57 5.19
C ILE A 17 -0.60 -4.90 5.62
N GLU A 18 -0.70 -3.79 6.36
CA GLU A 18 0.46 -3.10 6.89
C GLU A 18 1.17 -3.97 7.92
N ALA A 19 0.42 -4.64 8.80
CA ALA A 19 0.98 -5.56 9.80
C ALA A 19 1.79 -6.68 9.14
N GLU A 20 1.20 -7.27 8.09
CA GLU A 20 1.80 -8.34 7.32
C GLU A 20 3.03 -7.86 6.52
N PHE A 21 3.00 -6.64 5.96
CA PHE A 21 4.14 -6.03 5.28
C PHE A 21 5.31 -5.78 6.24
N PHE A 22 5.04 -5.26 7.44
CA PHE A 22 6.07 -4.82 8.38
C PHE A 22 6.62 -5.91 9.30
N LYS A 23 6.02 -7.10 9.34
CA LYS A 23 6.39 -8.18 10.27
C LYS A 23 7.86 -8.60 10.22
N SER A 24 8.54 -8.41 9.09
CA SER A 24 9.95 -8.77 8.88
C SER A 24 10.91 -7.59 8.85
N LEU A 25 10.43 -6.36 9.05
CA LEU A 25 11.32 -5.22 9.27
C LEU A 25 12.09 -5.39 10.57
N VAL A 26 13.34 -4.94 10.58
CA VAL A 26 14.17 -4.83 11.78
C VAL A 26 14.36 -3.36 12.14
N SER A 27 14.38 -3.04 13.44
CA SER A 27 14.66 -1.68 13.91
C SER A 27 15.99 -1.18 13.36
N CYS A 28 16.04 0.08 12.96
CA CYS A 28 17.26 0.74 12.54
C CYS A 28 17.38 2.14 13.17
N PRO A 29 18.60 2.69 13.35
CA PRO A 29 18.76 4.07 13.80
C PRO A 29 18.18 5.08 12.80
N LYS A 30 17.56 6.16 13.30
CA LYS A 30 16.93 7.21 12.48
C LYS A 30 17.89 7.84 11.46
N GLU A 31 19.18 7.90 11.78
CA GLU A 31 20.23 8.44 10.91
C GLU A 31 20.39 7.63 9.63
N GLN A 32 20.07 6.33 9.64
CA GLN A 32 20.18 5.48 8.46
C GLN A 32 19.16 5.85 7.38
N LEU A 33 17.99 6.40 7.75
CA LEU A 33 17.01 6.91 6.78
C LEU A 33 17.51 8.11 5.97
N ARG A 34 18.52 8.83 6.49
CA ARG A 34 19.03 10.07 5.87
C ARG A 34 20.22 9.83 4.92
N LYS A 35 20.84 8.65 4.92
CA LYS A 35 22.15 8.42 4.28
C LYS A 35 22.13 8.25 2.75
N ARG A 36 20.97 8.20 2.08
CA ARG A 36 20.87 7.95 0.62
C ARG A 36 20.09 9.04 -0.12
N ARG A 37 20.65 10.25 -0.26
CA ARG A 37 20.06 11.30 -1.11
C ARG A 37 21.10 11.98 -1.99
N THR A 38 21.36 11.37 -3.14
CA THR A 38 22.18 11.99 -4.20
C THR A 38 21.35 12.31 -5.45
N SER A 39 20.10 11.84 -5.56
CA SER A 39 19.24 12.08 -6.73
C SER A 39 17.94 12.82 -6.40
N ILE A 40 17.49 13.65 -7.34
CA ILE A 40 16.14 14.26 -7.35
C ILE A 40 15.15 13.16 -7.77
N SER A 41 14.81 12.24 -6.86
CA SER A 41 13.79 11.21 -7.05
C SER A 41 12.38 11.81 -6.96
N PRO A 42 11.39 11.26 -7.70
CA PRO A 42 10.00 11.60 -7.46
C PRO A 42 9.54 11.15 -6.07
N ILE A 43 8.62 11.90 -5.47
CA ILE A 43 8.05 11.61 -4.16
C ILE A 43 6.54 11.41 -4.23
N ALA A 44 6.03 10.63 -3.27
CA ALA A 44 4.63 10.60 -2.92
C ALA A 44 4.42 11.27 -1.55
N LEU A 45 3.32 11.99 -1.39
CA LEU A 45 2.90 12.62 -0.14
C LEU A 45 1.62 11.97 0.35
N ASN A 46 1.62 11.49 1.59
CA ASN A 46 0.46 10.95 2.27
C ASN A 46 0.18 11.80 3.52
N LEU A 47 -0.96 12.49 3.54
CA LEU A 47 -1.45 13.11 4.77
C LEU A 47 -2.42 12.14 5.43
N TYR A 48 -2.02 11.59 6.58
CA TYR A 48 -2.88 10.70 7.35
C TYR A 48 -3.82 11.52 8.24
N ILE A 49 -5.12 11.25 8.18
CA ILE A 49 -6.13 11.98 8.94
C ILE A 49 -6.93 10.98 9.79
N PRO A 50 -6.72 10.95 11.12
CA PRO A 50 -7.42 10.00 11.99
C PRO A 50 -8.91 10.37 12.11
N SER A 51 -9.73 9.37 12.39
CA SER A 51 -11.20 9.54 12.55
C SER A 51 -11.58 10.44 13.72
N ASN A 52 -10.71 10.56 14.72
CA ASN A 52 -10.89 11.35 15.94
C ASN A 52 -9.98 12.59 15.97
N ALA A 53 -9.58 13.10 14.80
CA ALA A 53 -8.84 14.36 14.72
C ALA A 53 -9.63 15.48 15.44
N ASN A 54 -8.97 16.13 16.41
CA ASN A 54 -9.53 17.29 17.09
C ASN A 54 -9.29 18.57 16.29
N SER A 55 -9.93 19.67 16.68
CA SER A 55 -9.83 20.97 16.00
C SER A 55 -8.41 21.54 15.91
N ALA A 56 -7.47 21.10 16.74
CA ALA A 56 -6.08 21.56 16.71
C ALA A 56 -5.21 20.73 15.76
N TYR A 57 -5.70 19.60 15.26
CA TYR A 57 -4.94 18.68 14.45
C TYR A 57 -4.45 19.27 13.11
N PRO A 58 -5.25 20.04 12.33
CA PRO A 58 -4.79 20.65 11.09
C PRO A 58 -3.60 21.59 11.28
N GLU A 59 -3.55 22.34 12.39
CA GLU A 59 -2.41 23.20 12.72
C GLU A 59 -1.14 22.38 12.97
N LEU A 60 -1.26 21.27 13.70
CA LEU A 60 -0.12 20.38 13.95
C LEU A 60 0.40 19.76 12.64
N VAL A 61 -0.49 19.32 11.76
CA VAL A 61 -0.11 18.81 10.43
C VAL A 61 0.59 19.90 9.60
N SER A 62 0.10 21.14 9.65
CA SER A 62 0.72 22.28 8.97
C SER A 62 2.16 22.52 9.45
N ARG A 63 2.38 22.45 10.78
CA ARG A 63 3.72 22.57 11.37
C ARG A 63 4.65 21.44 10.95
N GLU A 64 4.16 20.20 10.85
CA GLU A 64 4.96 19.09 10.33
C GLU A 64 5.33 19.29 8.85
N ILE A 65 4.39 19.76 8.03
CA ILE A 65 4.64 20.13 6.63
C ILE A 65 5.78 21.15 6.53
N GLU A 66 5.78 22.19 7.37
CA GLU A 66 6.82 23.22 7.40
C GLU A 66 8.20 22.68 7.78
N LEU A 67 8.25 21.71 8.70
CA LEU A 67 9.50 21.05 9.11
C LEU A 67 10.07 20.16 8.00
N ILE A 68 9.21 19.49 7.23
CA ILE A 68 9.63 18.49 6.25
C ILE A 68 9.86 19.06 4.85
N GLN A 69 9.23 20.18 4.49
CA GLN A 69 9.37 20.76 3.15
C GLN A 69 10.80 21.14 2.74
N PRO A 70 11.71 21.64 3.60
CA PRO A 70 13.07 21.98 3.16
C PRO A 70 13.82 20.78 2.56
N VAL A 71 13.44 19.58 2.97
CA VAL A 71 14.03 18.30 2.60
C VAL A 71 13.50 17.77 1.25
N PHE A 72 12.32 18.23 0.83
CA PHE A 72 11.54 17.63 -0.26
C PHE A 72 10.96 18.61 -1.31
N ARG A 73 11.05 19.92 -1.08
CA ARG A 73 10.44 20.96 -1.94
C ARG A 73 10.92 20.98 -3.39
N TYR A 74 12.04 20.34 -3.69
CA TYR A 74 12.63 20.32 -5.04
C TYR A 74 12.38 19.01 -5.78
N GLN A 75 11.84 18.00 -5.09
CA GLN A 75 11.51 16.72 -5.67
C GLN A 75 10.17 16.82 -6.41
N PRO A 76 10.01 16.17 -7.57
CA PRO A 76 8.73 16.15 -8.26
C PRO A 76 7.72 15.32 -7.48
N LEU A 77 6.63 15.96 -7.04
CA LEU A 77 5.49 15.28 -6.46
C LEU A 77 4.69 14.56 -7.55
N VAL A 78 4.62 13.23 -7.47
CA VAL A 78 3.89 12.40 -8.45
C VAL A 78 2.61 11.80 -7.88
N LYS A 79 2.46 11.75 -6.56
CA LYS A 79 1.25 11.31 -5.87
C LYS A 79 1.01 12.15 -4.63
N PHE A 80 -0.22 12.58 -4.41
CA PHE A 80 -0.68 13.19 -3.17
C PHE A 80 -1.97 12.52 -2.73
N TRP A 81 -1.92 11.84 -1.60
CA TRP A 81 -3.07 11.16 -1.02
C TRP A 81 -3.47 11.71 0.35
N LEU A 82 -4.77 11.91 0.53
CA LEU A 82 -5.38 12.04 1.86
C LEU A 82 -5.82 10.66 2.34
N ARG A 83 -5.29 10.22 3.48
CA ARG A 83 -5.42 8.84 3.99
C ARG A 83 -6.33 8.77 5.21
N ASN A 84 -6.89 7.58 5.42
CA ASN A 84 -7.83 7.20 6.47
C ASN A 84 -9.19 7.90 6.36
N ARG A 85 -9.45 8.97 7.15
CA ARG A 85 -10.79 9.60 7.23
C ARG A 85 -10.78 11.11 6.93
N PRO A 86 -10.29 11.56 5.77
CA PRO A 86 -10.21 12.99 5.46
C PRO A 86 -11.55 13.72 5.55
N LEU A 87 -12.62 13.11 5.03
CA LEU A 87 -13.96 13.71 4.94
C LEU A 87 -14.77 13.65 6.25
N GLN A 88 -14.21 13.06 7.32
CA GLN A 88 -14.81 13.02 8.66
C GLN A 88 -13.93 13.73 9.68
N GLY A 89 -12.61 13.60 9.56
CA GLY A 89 -11.65 14.17 10.50
C GLY A 89 -11.33 15.64 10.26
N MET A 90 -11.74 16.23 9.14
CA MET A 90 -11.50 17.64 8.85
C MET A 90 -12.68 18.30 8.16
N ASN A 91 -12.90 19.57 8.47
CA ASN A 91 -13.89 20.40 7.79
C ASN A 91 -13.34 20.94 6.45
N ARG A 92 -14.22 21.58 5.68
CA ARG A 92 -13.90 22.14 4.36
C ARG A 92 -12.73 23.12 4.39
N GLY A 93 -12.69 24.03 5.38
CA GLY A 93 -11.64 25.04 5.49
C GLY A 93 -10.28 24.41 5.78
N GLU A 94 -10.25 23.49 6.73
CA GLU A 94 -9.03 22.76 7.14
C GLU A 94 -8.44 21.93 5.99
N LEU A 95 -9.27 21.18 5.26
CA LEU A 95 -8.82 20.44 4.07
C LEU A 95 -8.28 21.35 2.99
N THR A 96 -8.96 22.49 2.74
CA THR A 96 -8.55 23.46 1.72
C THR A 96 -7.18 24.05 2.07
N GLU A 97 -6.97 24.43 3.33
CA GLU A 97 -5.72 24.99 3.81
C GLU A 97 -4.56 23.98 3.69
N LEU A 98 -4.75 22.75 4.18
CA LEU A 98 -3.69 21.73 4.12
C LEU A 98 -3.31 21.34 2.69
N VAL A 99 -4.29 21.24 1.79
CA VAL A 99 -4.04 20.97 0.37
C VAL A 99 -3.32 22.16 -0.26
N PHE A 100 -3.69 23.38 0.07
CA PHE A 100 -3.01 24.60 -0.41
C PHE A 100 -1.56 24.65 0.06
N LEU A 101 -1.30 24.45 1.35
CA LEU A 101 0.05 24.43 1.93
C LEU A 101 0.91 23.34 1.30
N SER A 102 0.38 22.12 1.21
CA SER A 102 1.08 20.98 0.60
C SER A 102 1.46 21.26 -0.85
N ASN A 103 0.52 21.78 -1.65
CA ASN A 103 0.79 22.12 -3.05
C ASN A 103 1.82 23.25 -3.20
N SER A 104 1.77 24.25 -2.31
CA SER A 104 2.71 25.38 -2.31
C SER A 104 4.13 24.92 -2.03
N TYR A 105 4.31 23.95 -1.14
CA TYR A 105 5.62 23.47 -0.74
C TYR A 105 6.18 22.33 -1.60
N PHE A 106 5.35 21.37 -2.01
CA PHE A 106 5.82 20.15 -2.68
C PHE A 106 5.50 20.09 -4.18
N ASN A 107 4.55 20.90 -4.68
CA ASN A 107 4.18 20.90 -6.10
C ASN A 107 4.14 22.29 -6.77
N PRO A 108 5.17 23.14 -6.62
CA PRO A 108 5.14 24.49 -7.18
C PRO A 108 5.21 24.54 -8.70
N ARG A 109 5.63 23.46 -9.38
CA ARG A 109 6.01 23.48 -10.80
C ARG A 109 5.24 22.52 -11.72
N ASN A 110 4.48 21.55 -11.22
CA ASN A 110 3.84 20.55 -12.09
C ASN A 110 2.54 19.93 -11.54
N LYS A 111 1.49 20.74 -11.39
CA LYS A 111 0.17 20.26 -10.93
C LYS A 111 -0.45 19.15 -11.78
N LYS A 112 -0.16 19.11 -13.09
CA LYS A 112 -0.80 18.18 -14.04
C LYS A 112 -0.23 16.76 -14.04
N ALA A 113 0.96 16.54 -13.50
CA ALA A 113 1.61 15.22 -13.50
C ALA A 113 1.43 14.43 -12.18
N CYS A 114 0.75 15.02 -11.19
CA CYS A 114 0.54 14.42 -9.88
C CYS A 114 -0.85 13.78 -9.80
N GLU A 115 -0.90 12.53 -9.32
CA GLU A 115 -2.15 11.86 -8.97
C GLU A 115 -2.64 12.35 -7.61
N TYR A 116 -3.83 12.95 -7.55
CA TYR A 116 -4.48 13.37 -6.31
C TYR A 116 -5.57 12.37 -5.92
N GLY A 117 -5.36 11.66 -4.82
CA GLY A 117 -6.25 10.60 -4.33
C GLY A 117 -6.75 10.84 -2.90
N PHE A 118 -7.94 10.35 -2.56
CA PHE A 118 -8.40 10.37 -1.17
C PHE A 118 -9.12 9.09 -0.79
N GLU A 119 -9.06 8.75 0.50
CA GLU A 119 -9.79 7.62 1.06
C GLU A 119 -11.16 8.06 1.60
N CYS A 120 -12.16 7.20 1.43
CA CYS A 120 -13.52 7.47 1.85
C CYS A 120 -14.29 6.17 2.13
N THR A 121 -15.44 6.31 2.77
CA THR A 121 -16.43 5.24 2.97
C THR A 121 -17.75 5.62 2.32
N LEU A 122 -18.69 4.67 2.26
CA LEU A 122 -20.00 4.91 1.65
C LEU A 122 -20.74 6.13 2.25
N THR A 123 -20.59 6.37 3.56
CA THR A 123 -21.19 7.51 4.26
C THR A 123 -20.56 8.86 3.91
N ASP A 124 -19.39 8.86 3.26
CA ASP A 124 -18.67 10.08 2.87
C ASP A 124 -19.03 10.55 1.46
N ILE A 125 -19.70 9.72 0.67
CA ILE A 125 -20.06 10.02 -0.71
C ILE A 125 -21.35 10.85 -0.72
N THR A 126 -21.19 12.18 -0.58
CA THR A 126 -22.26 13.16 -0.74
C THR A 126 -21.87 14.19 -1.78
N ALA A 127 -22.86 14.79 -2.46
CA ALA A 127 -22.60 15.80 -3.49
C ALA A 127 -21.71 16.95 -2.97
N GLU A 128 -21.93 17.42 -1.73
CA GLU A 128 -21.12 18.46 -1.12
C GLU A 128 -19.65 18.04 -0.94
N LYS A 129 -19.40 16.86 -0.38
CA LYS A 129 -18.05 16.35 -0.13
C LYS A 129 -17.31 16.07 -1.43
N LEU A 130 -17.99 15.49 -2.43
CA LEU A 130 -17.39 15.24 -3.74
C LEU A 130 -17.08 16.53 -4.49
N ALA A 131 -17.97 17.53 -4.41
CA ALA A 131 -17.74 18.86 -4.98
C ALA A 131 -16.49 19.51 -4.39
N LEU A 132 -16.31 19.42 -3.06
CA LEU A 132 -15.11 19.88 -2.39
C LEU A 132 -13.86 19.18 -2.95
N MET A 133 -13.87 17.84 -3.02
CA MET A 133 -12.70 17.09 -3.49
C MET A 133 -12.34 17.41 -4.95
N LYS A 134 -13.31 17.49 -5.85
CA LYS A 134 -13.07 17.93 -7.24
C LYS A 134 -12.54 19.37 -7.28
N GLY A 135 -13.09 20.27 -6.45
CA GLY A 135 -12.61 21.65 -6.32
C GLY A 135 -11.16 21.76 -5.83
N LEU A 136 -10.71 20.80 -5.04
CA LEU A 136 -9.32 20.65 -4.57
C LEU A 136 -8.44 19.86 -5.56
N HIS A 137 -8.92 19.60 -6.77
CA HIS A 137 -8.26 18.86 -7.84
C HIS A 137 -8.01 17.37 -7.58
N PHE A 138 -8.71 16.77 -6.61
CA PHE A 138 -8.70 15.32 -6.47
C PHE A 138 -9.46 14.67 -7.61
N ASP A 139 -8.85 13.66 -8.21
CA ASP A 139 -9.41 12.96 -9.38
C ASP A 139 -9.43 11.45 -9.20
N CYS A 140 -8.87 10.97 -8.08
CA CYS A 140 -8.93 9.57 -7.68
C CYS A 140 -9.57 9.46 -6.28
N PHE A 141 -10.37 8.43 -6.05
CA PHE A 141 -10.81 8.07 -4.70
C PHE A 141 -10.73 6.57 -4.45
N ARG A 142 -10.46 6.19 -3.21
CA ARG A 142 -10.51 4.82 -2.73
C ARG A 142 -11.67 4.67 -1.75
N LEU A 143 -12.64 3.84 -2.13
CA LEU A 143 -13.84 3.57 -1.37
C LEU A 143 -13.70 2.26 -0.59
N THR A 144 -13.73 2.35 0.74
CA THR A 144 -13.71 1.17 1.62
C THR A 144 -15.13 0.73 1.95
N ILE A 145 -15.40 -0.56 1.74
CA ILE A 145 -16.72 -1.20 1.90
C ILE A 145 -16.57 -2.41 2.82
N ASN A 146 -17.45 -2.51 3.82
CA ASN A 146 -17.58 -3.72 4.61
C ASN A 146 -18.44 -4.73 3.85
N ALA A 147 -17.85 -5.85 3.43
CA ALA A 147 -18.55 -6.86 2.63
C ALA A 147 -19.50 -7.73 3.45
N ALA A 148 -19.47 -7.69 4.79
CA ALA A 148 -20.41 -8.42 5.63
C ALA A 148 -21.88 -7.99 5.42
N ILE A 149 -22.09 -6.81 4.85
CA ILE A 149 -23.42 -6.30 4.50
C ILE A 149 -23.57 -6.36 2.97
N PRO A 150 -24.59 -7.05 2.43
CA PRO A 150 -24.80 -7.14 0.98
C PRO A 150 -25.02 -5.78 0.29
N PRO A 151 -24.69 -5.63 -1.01
CA PRO A 151 -24.76 -4.36 -1.74
C PRO A 151 -26.13 -3.68 -1.68
N HIS A 152 -27.21 -4.46 -1.81
CA HIS A 152 -28.59 -3.95 -1.80
C HIS A 152 -28.99 -3.31 -0.47
N LYS A 153 -28.35 -3.68 0.65
CA LYS A 153 -28.61 -3.11 1.98
C LYS A 153 -27.78 -1.84 2.25
N GLN A 154 -26.78 -1.54 1.43
CA GLN A 154 -25.87 -0.40 1.62
C GLN A 154 -26.14 0.76 0.65
N GLN A 155 -27.27 0.76 -0.06
CA GLN A 155 -27.62 1.80 -1.04
C GLN A 155 -26.53 2.03 -2.12
N PHE A 156 -25.69 1.02 -2.36
CA PHE A 156 -24.46 1.11 -3.14
C PHE A 156 -24.66 1.75 -4.52
N THR A 157 -25.69 1.31 -5.25
CA THR A 157 -26.06 1.85 -6.57
C THR A 157 -26.32 3.36 -6.55
N SER A 158 -27.09 3.86 -5.59
CA SER A 158 -27.42 5.28 -5.51
C SER A 158 -26.19 6.13 -5.16
N ILE A 159 -25.33 5.59 -4.30
CA ILE A 159 -24.09 6.23 -3.88
C ILE A 159 -23.11 6.33 -5.05
N LEU A 160 -22.93 5.27 -5.83
CA LEU A 160 -22.06 5.31 -7.00
C LEU A 160 -22.63 6.13 -8.14
N THR A 161 -23.95 6.19 -8.30
CA THR A 161 -24.60 7.11 -9.25
C THR A 161 -24.21 8.55 -8.89
N THR A 162 -24.36 8.92 -7.62
CA THR A 162 -23.93 10.24 -7.12
C THR A 162 -22.45 10.50 -7.40
N ALA A 163 -21.57 9.52 -7.16
CA ALA A 163 -20.14 9.66 -7.44
C ALA A 163 -19.83 9.84 -8.93
N SER A 164 -20.58 9.18 -9.80
CA SER A 164 -20.39 9.23 -11.26
C SER A 164 -20.67 10.62 -11.85
N ASP A 165 -21.61 11.38 -11.26
CA ASP A 165 -21.96 12.74 -11.68
C ASP A 165 -20.79 13.74 -11.53
N PHE A 166 -19.79 13.42 -10.69
CA PHE A 166 -18.61 14.26 -10.48
C PHE A 166 -17.43 13.93 -11.39
N HIS A 167 -17.55 12.88 -12.22
CA HIS A 167 -16.57 12.49 -13.23
C HIS A 167 -15.13 12.42 -12.68
N PHE A 168 -14.90 11.66 -11.60
CA PHE A 168 -13.54 11.31 -11.17
C PHE A 168 -12.87 10.44 -12.23
N GLY A 169 -11.60 10.67 -12.51
CA GLY A 169 -10.84 9.92 -13.52
C GLY A 169 -10.64 8.45 -13.16
N GLU A 170 -10.40 8.15 -11.88
CA GLU A 170 -10.22 6.77 -11.39
C GLU A 170 -10.90 6.58 -10.03
N TRP A 171 -11.40 5.36 -9.76
CA TRP A 171 -11.80 4.98 -8.41
C TRP A 171 -11.39 3.55 -8.09
N HIS A 172 -11.04 3.34 -6.83
CA HIS A 172 -10.60 2.05 -6.30
C HIS A 172 -11.62 1.56 -5.27
N CYS A 173 -11.94 0.27 -5.32
CA CYS A 173 -12.72 -0.40 -4.30
C CYS A 173 -11.79 -1.16 -3.36
N CYS A 174 -11.90 -0.92 -2.06
CA CYS A 174 -11.37 -1.77 -1.01
C CYS A 174 -12.53 -2.51 -0.35
N LEU A 175 -12.64 -3.80 -0.62
CA LEU A 175 -13.68 -4.64 -0.08
C LEU A 175 -13.13 -5.45 1.10
N GLN A 176 -13.65 -5.22 2.30
CA GLN A 176 -13.27 -5.96 3.52
C GLN A 176 -14.09 -7.23 3.61
N VAL A 177 -13.48 -8.38 3.33
CA VAL A 177 -14.18 -9.66 3.11
C VAL A 177 -14.04 -10.66 4.25
N ASN A 178 -13.21 -10.38 5.26
CA ASN A 178 -12.95 -11.27 6.40
C ASN A 178 -14.21 -11.72 7.16
N GLN A 179 -15.28 -10.92 7.15
CA GLN A 179 -16.55 -11.22 7.81
C GLN A 179 -17.71 -11.51 6.84
N ALA A 180 -17.43 -11.60 5.53
CA ALA A 180 -18.44 -11.92 4.54
C ALA A 180 -18.55 -13.44 4.35
N ASP A 181 -19.75 -13.90 3.99
CA ASP A 181 -19.93 -15.24 3.44
C ASP A 181 -19.65 -15.27 1.91
N PRO A 182 -19.40 -16.45 1.32
CA PRO A 182 -19.07 -16.58 -0.09
C PRO A 182 -20.12 -16.03 -1.06
N ASP A 183 -21.41 -16.17 -0.74
CA ASP A 183 -22.50 -15.68 -1.60
C ASP A 183 -22.56 -14.15 -1.56
N THR A 184 -22.36 -13.55 -0.39
CA THR A 184 -22.27 -12.10 -0.24
C THR A 184 -21.06 -11.53 -0.99
N LEU A 185 -19.90 -12.18 -0.93
CA LEU A 185 -18.74 -11.81 -1.75
C LEU A 185 -19.06 -11.90 -3.25
N ASP A 186 -19.75 -12.97 -3.69
CA ASP A 186 -20.16 -13.13 -5.08
C ASP A 186 -21.04 -11.96 -5.56
N HIS A 187 -22.05 -11.59 -4.75
CA HIS A 187 -22.90 -10.45 -5.03
C HIS A 187 -22.11 -9.14 -5.12
N TRP A 188 -21.15 -8.92 -4.22
CA TRP A 188 -20.28 -7.75 -4.27
C TRP A 188 -19.44 -7.70 -5.54
N LEU A 189 -18.79 -8.80 -5.92
CA LEU A 189 -17.98 -8.85 -7.14
C LEU A 189 -18.84 -8.58 -8.37
N THR A 190 -20.04 -9.18 -8.45
CA THR A 190 -20.99 -8.95 -9.55
C THR A 190 -21.40 -7.48 -9.67
N GLU A 191 -21.70 -6.82 -8.55
CA GLU A 191 -22.01 -5.39 -8.55
C GLU A 191 -20.79 -4.53 -8.91
N LEU A 192 -19.60 -4.82 -8.36
CA LEU A 192 -18.39 -4.07 -8.67
C LEU A 192 -18.01 -4.17 -10.14
N ILE A 193 -18.13 -5.36 -10.76
CA ILE A 193 -17.90 -5.55 -12.20
C ILE A 193 -18.81 -4.63 -13.03
N ARG A 194 -20.06 -4.39 -12.61
CA ARG A 194 -20.98 -3.48 -13.31
C ARG A 194 -20.49 -2.03 -13.31
N TYR A 195 -19.88 -1.57 -12.21
CA TYR A 195 -19.41 -0.18 -12.06
C TYR A 195 -17.93 0.01 -12.40
N GLN A 196 -17.23 -1.08 -12.76
CA GLN A 196 -15.87 -1.09 -13.29
C GLN A 196 -14.86 -0.20 -12.53
N PRO A 197 -14.66 -0.37 -11.20
CA PRO A 197 -13.55 0.28 -10.52
C PRO A 197 -12.22 -0.07 -11.20
N ALA A 198 -11.28 0.88 -11.22
CA ALA A 198 -9.97 0.64 -11.80
C ALA A 198 -9.20 -0.47 -11.04
N ILE A 199 -9.45 -0.56 -9.72
CA ILE A 199 -8.83 -1.52 -8.80
C ILE A 199 -9.90 -2.06 -7.85
N ILE A 200 -9.95 -3.37 -7.68
CA ILE A 200 -10.68 -4.05 -6.59
C ILE A 200 -9.64 -4.73 -5.71
N GLU A 201 -9.56 -4.31 -4.46
CA GLU A 201 -8.73 -4.90 -3.42
C GLU A 201 -9.61 -5.74 -2.49
N LEU A 202 -9.27 -7.02 -2.32
CA LEU A 202 -9.93 -7.90 -1.34
C LEU A 202 -9.09 -7.96 -0.05
N GLN A 203 -9.54 -7.28 1.00
CA GLN A 203 -8.88 -7.27 2.30
C GLN A 203 -9.43 -8.36 3.21
N GLY A 204 -8.55 -9.17 3.79
CA GLY A 204 -8.94 -10.24 4.72
C GLY A 204 -9.45 -11.52 4.05
N LEU A 205 -9.15 -11.72 2.76
CA LEU A 205 -9.53 -12.94 2.02
C LEU A 205 -8.97 -14.23 2.66
N GLN A 206 -7.80 -14.11 3.28
CA GLN A 206 -7.03 -15.21 3.86
C GLN A 206 -7.63 -15.74 5.16
N THR A 207 -8.43 -14.91 5.83
CA THR A 207 -9.12 -15.24 7.09
C THR A 207 -10.62 -15.47 6.88
N MET A 208 -11.12 -15.30 5.66
CA MET A 208 -12.52 -15.53 5.31
C MET A 208 -12.80 -17.05 5.24
N GLU A 209 -13.80 -17.50 6.01
CA GLU A 209 -14.21 -18.90 6.00
C GLU A 209 -14.98 -19.26 4.73
N GLY A 210 -14.69 -20.44 4.15
CA GLY A 210 -15.39 -20.94 2.97
C GLY A 210 -15.15 -20.14 1.68
N ALA A 211 -14.18 -19.23 1.68
CA ALA A 211 -13.87 -18.39 0.53
C ALA A 211 -13.51 -19.21 -0.71
N ALA A 212 -13.94 -18.74 -1.88
CA ALA A 212 -13.41 -19.23 -3.15
C ALA A 212 -11.89 -19.04 -3.17
N THR A 213 -11.18 -20.01 -3.77
CA THR A 213 -9.72 -19.94 -3.84
C THR A 213 -9.29 -18.75 -4.70
N LEU A 214 -8.06 -18.25 -4.49
CA LEU A 214 -7.55 -17.11 -5.26
C LEU A 214 -7.48 -17.44 -6.76
N SER A 215 -7.17 -18.68 -7.11
CA SER A 215 -7.18 -19.18 -8.48
C SER A 215 -8.59 -19.15 -9.11
N GLN A 216 -9.62 -19.56 -8.38
CA GLN A 216 -11.02 -19.46 -8.82
C GLN A 216 -11.46 -18.02 -9.02
N LEU A 217 -11.14 -17.14 -8.05
CA LEU A 217 -11.42 -15.71 -8.15
C LEU A 217 -10.67 -15.08 -9.34
N SER A 218 -9.40 -15.43 -9.54
CA SER A 218 -8.59 -14.98 -10.68
C SER A 218 -9.22 -15.36 -12.01
N GLN A 219 -9.67 -16.61 -12.16
CA GLN A 219 -10.33 -17.08 -13.38
C GLN A 219 -11.65 -16.33 -13.64
N ARG A 220 -12.48 -16.19 -12.59
CA ARG A 220 -13.74 -15.43 -12.68
C ARG A 220 -13.50 -13.99 -13.12
N MET A 221 -12.62 -13.28 -12.42
CA MET A 221 -12.35 -11.87 -12.66
C MET A 221 -11.67 -11.65 -14.02
N SER A 222 -10.84 -12.60 -14.48
CA SER A 222 -10.24 -12.58 -15.82
C SER A 222 -11.28 -12.61 -16.94
N SER A 223 -12.38 -13.35 -16.76
CA SER A 223 -13.51 -13.36 -17.72
C SER A 223 -14.22 -12.01 -17.82
N GLN A 224 -14.02 -11.14 -16.83
CA GLN A 224 -14.62 -9.80 -16.71
C GLN A 224 -13.58 -8.69 -16.93
N HIS A 225 -12.49 -8.99 -17.64
CA HIS A 225 -11.42 -8.04 -17.96
C HIS A 225 -10.62 -7.51 -16.76
N TYR A 226 -10.61 -8.23 -15.64
CA TYR A 226 -9.75 -7.92 -14.50
C TYR A 226 -8.58 -8.90 -14.41
N GLN A 227 -7.37 -8.39 -14.18
CA GLN A 227 -6.18 -9.20 -13.97
C GLN A 227 -5.73 -9.13 -12.52
N LEU A 228 -5.39 -10.28 -11.94
CA LEU A 228 -4.84 -10.38 -10.60
C LEU A 228 -3.39 -9.86 -10.53
N LEU A 229 -3.14 -8.93 -9.62
CA LEU A 229 -1.83 -8.51 -9.12
C LEU A 229 -1.70 -8.86 -7.63
N ALA A 230 -0.47 -9.19 -7.22
CA ALA A 230 -0.19 -9.72 -5.89
C ALA A 230 -1.11 -10.90 -5.59
N ASP A 231 -1.71 -10.91 -4.42
CA ASP A 231 -2.62 -11.95 -3.96
C ASP A 231 -4.01 -11.40 -3.61
N ARG A 232 -4.31 -10.15 -3.97
CA ARG A 232 -5.52 -9.44 -3.52
C ARG A 232 -6.04 -8.33 -4.42
N PHE A 233 -5.29 -7.91 -5.44
CA PHE A 233 -5.67 -6.78 -6.29
C PHE A 233 -6.14 -7.27 -7.66
N PHE A 234 -7.40 -7.02 -8.00
CA PHE A 234 -7.92 -7.19 -9.34
C PHE A 234 -7.91 -5.84 -10.06
N ILE A 235 -7.14 -5.75 -11.14
CA ILE A 235 -6.91 -4.52 -11.89
C ILE A 235 -7.60 -4.62 -13.25
N ILE A 236 -8.36 -3.60 -13.63
CA ILE A 236 -9.01 -3.58 -14.95
C ILE A 236 -7.98 -3.57 -16.08
N GLN A 237 -8.25 -4.27 -17.19
CA GLN A 237 -7.40 -4.30 -18.37
C GLN A 237 -7.12 -2.88 -18.88
N GLY A 238 -5.90 -2.65 -19.39
CA GLY A 238 -5.45 -1.35 -19.89
C GLY A 238 -4.91 -0.39 -18.81
N HIS A 239 -5.18 -0.64 -17.53
CA HIS A 239 -4.71 0.21 -16.44
C HIS A 239 -3.18 0.29 -16.34
N LYS A 240 -2.67 1.46 -15.90
CA LYS A 240 -1.23 1.79 -15.82
C LYS A 240 -0.39 0.78 -15.03
N LEU A 241 -0.96 0.16 -13.99
CA LEU A 241 -0.26 -0.86 -13.19
C LEU A 241 0.07 -2.11 -13.99
N LEU A 242 -0.81 -2.54 -14.91
CA LEU A 242 -0.55 -3.69 -15.77
C LEU A 242 0.54 -3.38 -16.80
N GLN A 243 0.60 -2.14 -17.28
CA GLN A 243 1.69 -1.69 -18.15
C GLN A 243 3.04 -1.71 -17.40
N LEU A 244 3.08 -1.23 -16.15
CA LEU A 244 4.26 -1.30 -15.30
C LEU A 244 4.70 -2.75 -15.03
N ARG A 245 3.74 -3.68 -14.90
CA ARG A 245 4.04 -5.12 -14.77
C ARG A 245 4.78 -5.65 -16.00
N GLN A 246 4.33 -5.28 -17.19
CA GLN A 246 4.93 -5.72 -18.46
C GLN A 246 6.38 -5.25 -18.61
N ILE A 247 6.64 -3.98 -18.27
CA ILE A 247 8.00 -3.41 -18.32
C ILE A 247 8.86 -3.70 -17.08
N LYS A 248 8.37 -4.55 -16.16
CA LYS A 248 9.06 -4.95 -14.92
C LYS A 248 9.43 -3.78 -13.99
N ALA A 249 8.61 -2.74 -13.97
CA ALA A 249 8.82 -1.51 -13.18
C ALA A 249 7.81 -1.36 -12.03
N LEU A 250 7.34 -2.47 -11.45
CA LEU A 250 6.41 -2.48 -10.32
C LEU A 250 7.13 -2.78 -8.99
N GLN A 251 6.62 -2.18 -7.92
CA GLN A 251 6.88 -2.57 -6.55
C GLN A 251 5.59 -2.67 -5.74
N TYR A 252 5.62 -3.53 -4.73
CA TYR A 252 4.58 -3.70 -3.72
C TYR A 252 4.93 -2.83 -2.51
N THR A 253 3.98 -2.05 -2.02
CA THR A 253 4.14 -1.13 -0.89
C THR A 253 2.99 -1.28 0.10
N PRO A 254 3.11 -0.75 1.33
CA PRO A 254 1.99 -0.73 2.29
C PRO A 254 0.76 0.03 1.75
N TRP A 255 0.96 0.97 0.82
CA TRP A 255 -0.12 1.75 0.20
C TRP A 255 -0.65 1.16 -1.10
N GLY A 256 -0.24 -0.06 -1.45
CA GLY A 256 -0.59 -0.77 -2.68
C GLY A 256 0.54 -0.82 -3.71
N MET A 257 0.19 -1.04 -4.98
CA MET A 257 1.15 -1.19 -6.07
C MET A 257 1.63 0.18 -6.60
N ALA A 258 2.92 0.29 -6.87
CA ALA A 258 3.51 1.53 -7.39
C ALA A 258 4.62 1.24 -8.40
N ARG A 259 5.10 2.30 -9.08
CA ARG A 259 6.31 2.24 -9.90
C ARG A 259 7.53 2.07 -9.00
N ASP A 260 8.46 1.19 -9.34
CA ASP A 260 9.70 0.92 -8.58
C ASP A 260 10.61 2.15 -8.36
N SER A 261 10.61 3.10 -9.30
CA SER A 261 11.38 4.34 -9.21
C SER A 261 10.86 5.34 -8.18
N LEU A 262 9.62 5.17 -7.69
CA LEU A 262 9.08 5.96 -6.60
C LEU A 262 9.66 5.37 -5.32
N ILE A 263 10.70 5.97 -4.77
CA ILE A 263 11.40 5.36 -3.61
C ILE A 263 11.05 6.05 -2.30
N ASP A 264 10.54 7.29 -2.37
CA ASP A 264 10.22 8.12 -1.22
C ASP A 264 8.71 8.34 -1.08
N TRP A 265 8.18 8.00 0.09
CA TRP A 265 6.84 8.34 0.55
C TRP A 265 6.95 9.17 1.83
N VAL A 266 6.49 10.40 1.74
CA VAL A 266 6.42 11.32 2.85
C VAL A 266 5.08 11.11 3.55
N GLY A 267 5.11 10.46 4.72
CA GLY A 267 3.97 10.33 5.60
C GLY A 267 3.96 11.47 6.60
N ILE A 268 2.84 12.19 6.68
CA ILE A 268 2.64 13.31 7.60
C ILE A 268 1.36 13.06 8.38
N GLY A 269 1.38 13.39 9.67
CA GLY A 269 0.26 13.22 10.58
C GLY A 269 0.51 12.18 11.66
N LEU A 270 -0.34 12.22 12.68
CA LEU A 270 -0.41 11.23 13.78
C LEU A 270 -0.48 9.80 13.25
N GLY A 271 0.45 8.94 13.66
CA GLY A 271 0.53 7.54 13.24
C GLY A 271 0.92 7.32 11.77
N ALA A 272 1.20 8.38 11.01
CA ALA A 272 1.46 8.29 9.58
C ALA A 272 2.69 7.41 9.28
N LEU A 273 2.54 6.56 8.26
CA LEU A 273 3.63 5.76 7.73
C LEU A 273 4.32 6.49 6.59
N GLY A 274 5.64 6.35 6.51
CA GLY A 274 6.42 6.82 5.37
C GLY A 274 7.62 5.92 5.07
N LYS A 275 8.28 6.23 3.95
CA LYS A 275 9.45 5.50 3.43
C LYS A 275 10.45 6.50 2.86
N PHE A 276 11.72 6.41 3.26
CA PHE A 276 12.83 7.15 2.68
C PHE A 276 13.88 6.18 2.17
N GLY A 277 14.11 6.18 0.85
CA GLY A 277 14.92 5.17 0.19
C GLY A 277 14.39 3.75 0.51
N ASP A 278 15.19 2.94 1.18
CA ASP A 278 14.82 1.56 1.54
C ASP A 278 14.20 1.44 2.94
N GLY A 279 14.27 2.50 3.75
CA GLY A 279 13.83 2.47 5.14
C GLY A 279 12.44 3.05 5.33
N PHE A 280 11.71 2.46 6.27
CA PHE A 280 10.37 2.85 6.68
C PHE A 280 10.42 3.58 8.01
N TYR A 281 9.45 4.45 8.23
CA TYR A 281 9.23 5.10 9.52
C TYR A 281 7.74 5.21 9.79
N GLN A 282 7.42 5.37 11.07
CA GLN A 282 6.09 5.73 11.51
C GLN A 282 6.16 6.89 12.49
N ASN A 283 5.28 7.86 12.31
CA ASN A 283 5.05 8.90 13.30
C ASN A 283 4.35 8.33 14.54
N THR A 284 4.55 8.94 15.70
CA THR A 284 3.83 8.57 16.92
C THR A 284 2.31 8.65 16.73
N ASP A 285 1.58 7.71 17.33
CA ASP A 285 0.12 7.70 17.41
C ASP A 285 -0.42 8.41 18.67
N SER A 286 0.47 8.84 19.57
CA SER A 286 0.17 9.70 20.73
C SER A 286 0.10 11.17 20.31
N ILE A 287 -1.07 11.79 20.44
CA ILE A 287 -1.25 13.21 20.13
C ILE A 287 -0.39 14.12 21.01
N HIS A 288 -0.10 13.67 22.23
CA HIS A 288 0.76 14.39 23.17
C HIS A 288 2.20 14.41 22.64
N ASP A 289 2.76 13.25 22.33
CA ASP A 289 4.11 13.09 21.82
C ASP A 289 4.27 13.78 20.46
N TYR A 290 3.25 13.70 19.62
CA TYR A 290 3.21 14.35 18.31
C TYR A 290 3.32 15.86 18.47
N ARG A 291 2.50 16.47 19.34
CA ARG A 291 2.57 17.91 19.64
C ARG A 291 3.93 18.29 20.24
N GLN A 292 4.41 17.53 21.23
CA GLN A 292 5.67 17.81 21.89
C GLN A 292 6.84 17.84 20.89
N ALA A 293 6.93 16.83 20.01
CA ALA A 293 7.97 16.77 19.01
C ALA A 293 7.95 18.01 18.08
N LEU A 294 6.76 18.44 17.67
CA LEU A 294 6.61 19.64 16.82
C LEU A 294 6.93 20.94 17.58
N ASP A 295 6.62 21.04 18.87
CA ASP A 295 7.00 22.16 19.74
C ASP A 295 8.52 22.29 19.86
N GLU A 296 9.21 21.14 19.88
CA GLU A 296 10.67 21.05 19.87
C GLU A 296 11.29 21.18 18.46
N LYS A 297 10.47 21.41 17.42
CA LYS A 297 10.90 21.47 16.00
C LYS A 297 11.56 20.19 15.48
N HIS A 298 11.13 19.05 15.99
CA HIS A 298 11.55 17.73 15.55
C HIS A 298 10.43 17.02 14.77
N LEU A 299 10.83 16.13 13.84
CA LEU A 299 9.86 15.24 13.19
C LEU A 299 9.33 14.21 14.21
N PRO A 300 8.01 13.96 14.24
CA PRO A 300 7.36 13.13 15.26
C PRO A 300 7.54 11.61 15.02
N VAL A 301 8.69 11.20 14.48
CA VAL A 301 9.00 9.81 14.15
C VAL A 301 9.15 8.98 15.43
N HIS A 302 8.26 8.02 15.62
CA HIS A 302 8.29 7.08 16.75
C HIS A 302 9.26 5.93 16.50
N CYS A 303 9.12 5.26 15.36
CA CYS A 303 9.93 4.09 15.02
C CYS A 303 10.41 4.13 13.57
N THR A 304 11.47 3.36 13.31
CA THR A 304 12.11 3.23 12.02
C THR A 304 12.51 1.77 11.78
N GLY A 305 12.43 1.30 10.55
CA GLY A 305 12.76 -0.07 10.21
C GLY A 305 13.26 -0.25 8.78
N LEU A 306 14.06 -1.28 8.58
CA LEU A 306 14.57 -1.71 7.28
C LEU A 306 14.31 -3.20 7.12
N PHE A 307 14.10 -3.66 5.89
CA PHE A 307 14.21 -5.09 5.65
C PHE A 307 15.67 -5.48 5.87
N PRO A 308 15.94 -6.60 6.56
CA PRO A 308 17.31 -7.02 6.80
C PRO A 308 18.00 -7.28 5.46
N ASP A 309 19.01 -6.49 5.16
CA ASP A 309 19.96 -6.83 4.11
C ASP A 309 20.63 -8.14 4.54
N HIS A 310 20.52 -9.16 3.70
CA HIS A 310 21.47 -10.24 3.78
C HIS A 310 22.81 -9.75 3.23
N GLN A 311 23.90 -10.43 3.59
CA GLN A 311 25.26 -10.11 3.15
C GLN A 311 25.30 -9.64 1.68
N PRO A 312 26.23 -8.77 1.27
CA PRO A 312 26.25 -8.12 -0.06
C PRO A 312 26.18 -9.06 -1.29
N GLN A 313 26.28 -10.38 -1.11
CA GLN A 313 26.13 -11.41 -2.13
C GLN A 313 24.72 -12.04 -2.22
N ASN A 314 23.82 -11.72 -1.29
CA ASN A 314 22.46 -12.27 -1.20
C ASN A 314 21.41 -11.25 -1.66
N LEU A 315 20.43 -11.69 -2.47
CA LEU A 315 19.18 -10.94 -2.57
C LEU A 315 18.39 -11.06 -1.26
N PRO A 316 17.94 -9.94 -0.65
CA PRO A 316 17.04 -9.97 0.48
C PRO A 316 15.74 -10.72 0.15
N PRO A 317 15.18 -11.54 1.06
CA PRO A 317 13.93 -12.28 0.85
C PRO A 317 12.78 -11.37 0.46
N TRP A 318 12.78 -10.14 0.97
CA TRP A 318 11.82 -9.11 0.56
C TRP A 318 11.82 -8.85 -0.95
N GLN A 319 12.98 -8.85 -1.61
CA GLN A 319 13.05 -8.66 -3.06
C GLN A 319 12.45 -9.86 -3.83
N LEU A 320 12.55 -11.08 -3.29
CA LEU A 320 11.88 -12.26 -3.84
C LEU A 320 10.36 -12.17 -3.65
N VAL A 321 9.90 -11.76 -2.45
CA VAL A 321 8.49 -11.51 -2.17
C VAL A 321 7.93 -10.43 -3.10
N ASN A 322 8.63 -9.31 -3.25
CA ASN A 322 8.23 -8.24 -4.16
C ASN A 322 8.12 -8.75 -5.60
N GLN A 323 9.07 -9.56 -6.08
CA GLN A 323 8.99 -10.16 -7.42
C GLN A 323 7.77 -11.09 -7.58
N LEU A 324 7.50 -11.95 -6.59
CA LEU A 324 6.35 -12.85 -6.61
C LEU A 324 5.04 -12.06 -6.62
N LEU A 325 4.88 -11.06 -5.74
CA LEU A 325 3.66 -10.26 -5.67
C LEU A 325 3.48 -9.38 -6.93
N CYS A 326 4.55 -8.79 -7.46
CA CYS A 326 4.44 -7.90 -8.62
C CYS A 326 4.29 -8.63 -9.95
N PHE A 327 5.00 -9.76 -10.13
CA PHE A 327 5.18 -10.38 -11.43
C PHE A 327 4.70 -11.83 -11.49
N HIS A 328 4.36 -12.45 -10.36
CA HIS A 328 4.07 -13.89 -10.23
C HIS A 328 5.20 -14.78 -10.78
N ARG A 329 6.44 -14.29 -10.68
CA ARG A 329 7.64 -15.01 -11.08
C ARG A 329 8.86 -14.46 -10.38
N VAL A 330 9.88 -15.28 -10.22
CA VAL A 330 11.20 -14.91 -9.70
C VAL A 330 12.29 -15.36 -10.64
N ARG A 331 13.33 -14.55 -10.79
CA ARG A 331 14.44 -14.86 -11.69
C ARG A 331 15.33 -15.96 -11.09
N LEU A 332 15.64 -17.01 -11.84
CA LEU A 332 16.48 -18.11 -11.37
C LEU A 332 17.85 -17.63 -10.88
N THR A 333 18.49 -16.71 -11.59
CA THR A 333 19.78 -16.13 -11.14
C THR A 333 19.66 -15.44 -9.78
N SER A 334 18.54 -14.78 -9.53
CA SER A 334 18.25 -14.14 -8.24
C SER A 334 17.98 -15.16 -7.14
N CYS A 335 17.31 -16.27 -7.48
CA CYS A 335 17.04 -17.37 -6.56
C CYS A 335 18.29 -18.20 -6.26
N ASP A 336 19.08 -18.58 -7.25
CA ASP A 336 20.22 -19.50 -7.12
C ASP A 336 21.31 -18.93 -6.21
N LEU A 337 21.57 -17.62 -6.29
CA LEU A 337 22.48 -16.94 -5.38
C LEU A 337 21.97 -16.99 -3.93
N THR A 338 20.70 -16.65 -3.72
CA THR A 338 20.09 -16.68 -2.38
C THR A 338 19.94 -18.10 -1.82
N ILE A 339 19.64 -19.09 -2.67
CA ILE A 339 19.49 -20.51 -2.33
C ILE A 339 20.84 -21.12 -1.92
N LYS A 340 21.92 -20.83 -2.67
CA LYS A 340 23.27 -21.32 -2.34
C LYS A 340 23.72 -20.89 -0.95
N LEU A 341 23.24 -19.74 -0.50
CA LEU A 341 23.66 -19.10 0.74
C LEU A 341 22.61 -19.28 1.88
N CYS A 342 21.48 -19.94 1.61
CA CYS A 342 20.45 -20.25 2.60
C CYS A 342 19.76 -21.60 2.32
N PRO A 343 20.15 -22.67 3.05
CA PRO A 343 19.56 -24.01 2.89
C PRO A 343 18.05 -24.08 3.17
N GLU A 344 17.52 -23.21 4.05
CA GLU A 344 16.09 -23.14 4.34
C GLU A 344 15.31 -22.65 3.11
N LEU A 345 15.80 -21.60 2.44
CA LEU A 345 15.21 -21.12 1.20
C LEU A 345 15.31 -22.17 0.09
N ALA A 346 16.41 -22.92 0.02
CA ALA A 346 16.55 -24.04 -0.91
C ALA A 346 15.42 -25.07 -0.75
N LYS A 347 15.16 -25.50 0.49
CA LYS A 347 14.09 -26.45 0.82
C LYS A 347 12.72 -25.87 0.51
N LEU A 348 12.49 -24.60 0.83
CA LEU A 348 11.22 -23.93 0.58
C LEU A 348 10.89 -23.90 -0.94
N PHE A 349 11.85 -23.52 -1.78
CA PHE A 349 11.68 -23.53 -3.24
C PHE A 349 11.56 -24.95 -3.82
N GLN A 350 12.33 -25.92 -3.32
CA GLN A 350 12.20 -27.33 -3.73
C GLN A 350 10.81 -27.89 -3.40
N ASN A 351 10.29 -27.59 -2.21
CA ASN A 351 8.94 -27.98 -1.80
C ASN A 351 7.87 -27.32 -2.68
N ALA A 352 8.01 -26.02 -2.98
CA ALA A 352 7.06 -25.34 -3.87
C ALA A 352 7.07 -25.91 -5.29
N LEU A 353 8.24 -26.35 -5.79
CA LEU A 353 8.36 -27.04 -7.07
C LEU A 353 7.74 -28.44 -7.04
N SER A 354 7.97 -29.24 -5.99
CA SER A 354 7.43 -30.60 -5.87
C SER A 354 5.91 -30.61 -5.69
N MET A 355 5.36 -29.59 -5.02
CA MET A 355 3.93 -29.39 -4.85
C MET A 355 3.25 -28.75 -6.07
N GLY A 356 4.01 -28.42 -7.12
CA GLY A 356 3.48 -27.81 -8.34
C GLY A 356 3.05 -26.34 -8.20
N TRP A 357 3.41 -25.67 -7.11
CA TRP A 357 3.09 -24.25 -6.89
C TRP A 357 3.93 -23.32 -7.78
N LEU A 358 5.17 -23.73 -8.05
CA LEU A 358 6.06 -23.08 -8.99
C LEU A 358 6.41 -24.04 -10.12
N THR A 359 6.62 -23.49 -11.31
CA THR A 359 7.12 -24.22 -12.47
C THR A 359 8.36 -23.52 -13.03
N ARG A 360 9.22 -24.27 -13.73
CA ARG A 360 10.43 -23.71 -14.36
C ARG A 360 10.10 -23.30 -15.78
N GLU A 361 10.30 -22.03 -16.11
CA GLU A 361 10.16 -21.49 -17.45
C GLU A 361 11.38 -20.65 -17.81
N SER A 362 12.24 -21.18 -18.69
CA SER A 362 13.49 -20.50 -19.09
C SER A 362 14.32 -20.06 -17.87
N ASP A 363 14.57 -18.76 -17.71
CA ASP A 363 15.33 -18.15 -16.61
C ASP A 363 14.47 -17.80 -15.38
N TYR A 364 13.24 -18.32 -15.28
CA TYR A 364 12.29 -17.96 -14.23
C TYR A 364 11.69 -19.18 -13.53
N LEU A 365 11.38 -19.00 -12.25
CA LEU A 365 10.33 -19.77 -11.58
C LEU A 365 9.03 -18.98 -11.67
N VAL A 366 8.00 -19.59 -12.23
CA VAL A 366 6.71 -18.96 -12.49
C VAL A 366 5.66 -19.60 -11.60
N LEU A 367 4.81 -18.77 -11.00
CA LEU A 367 3.71 -19.21 -10.16
C LEU A 367 2.64 -19.88 -11.02
N SER A 368 2.29 -21.12 -10.68
CA SER A 368 1.20 -21.84 -11.35
C SER A 368 -0.15 -21.38 -10.84
N THR A 369 -1.23 -21.80 -11.51
CA THR A 369 -2.60 -21.59 -11.03
C THR A 369 -2.81 -22.14 -9.62
N GLN A 370 -2.30 -23.33 -9.33
CA GLN A 370 -2.35 -23.91 -7.98
C GLN A 370 -1.48 -23.12 -6.99
N GLY A 371 -0.34 -22.59 -7.46
CA GLY A 371 0.54 -21.75 -6.66
C GLY A 371 -0.11 -20.45 -6.18
N LEU A 372 -1.07 -19.89 -6.92
CA LEU A 372 -1.81 -18.69 -6.49
C LEU A 372 -2.46 -18.90 -5.11
N ASP A 373 -3.07 -20.06 -4.89
CA ASP A 373 -3.77 -20.38 -3.64
C ASP A 373 -2.81 -20.51 -2.44
N HIS A 374 -1.52 -20.67 -2.71
CA HIS A 374 -0.47 -20.77 -1.71
C HIS A 374 0.50 -19.58 -1.73
N LEU A 375 0.25 -18.55 -2.55
CA LEU A 375 1.17 -17.43 -2.76
C LEU A 375 1.46 -16.71 -1.43
N ARG A 376 0.42 -16.40 -0.65
CA ARG A 376 0.57 -15.72 0.64
C ARG A 376 1.42 -16.54 1.61
N TYR A 377 1.08 -17.81 1.80
CA TYR A 377 1.84 -18.73 2.65
C TYR A 377 3.31 -18.81 2.23
N PHE A 378 3.57 -18.86 0.92
CA PHE A 378 4.92 -18.92 0.38
C PHE A 378 5.69 -17.63 0.65
N CYS A 379 5.09 -16.46 0.43
CA CYS A 379 5.68 -15.16 0.75
C CYS A 379 5.98 -15.01 2.25
N ASP A 380 5.07 -15.48 3.11
CA ASP A 380 5.24 -15.44 4.56
C ASP A 380 6.41 -16.32 5.00
N SER A 381 6.52 -17.51 4.41
CA SER A 381 7.62 -18.44 4.65
C SER A 381 8.96 -17.86 4.19
N LEU A 382 9.00 -17.18 3.03
CA LEU A 382 10.19 -16.49 2.53
C LEU A 382 10.69 -15.43 3.51
N GLN A 383 9.79 -14.63 4.06
CA GLN A 383 10.15 -13.58 5.03
C GLN A 383 10.57 -14.15 6.39
N ALA A 384 10.08 -15.34 6.76
CA ALA A 384 10.44 -16.01 7.99
C ALA A 384 11.80 -16.72 7.91
N CYS A 385 12.24 -17.12 6.71
CA CYS A 385 13.54 -17.76 6.50
C CYS A 385 14.67 -16.87 6.99
N ARG A 386 15.52 -17.42 7.86
CA ARG A 386 16.69 -16.71 8.37
C ARG A 386 17.91 -17.21 7.62
N CYS A 387 18.56 -16.32 6.85
CA CYS A 387 19.92 -16.57 6.45
C CYS A 387 20.80 -16.50 7.70
N ASN A 388 21.08 -17.64 8.33
CA ASN A 388 22.05 -17.71 9.41
C ASN A 388 23.39 -17.23 8.85
N GLY A 389 23.82 -16.04 9.27
CA GLY A 389 25.18 -15.57 9.02
C GLY A 389 26.14 -16.49 9.76
N HIS A 390 27.07 -17.10 9.02
CA HIS A 390 28.36 -17.43 9.59
C HIS A 390 29.15 -16.13 9.83
#